data_AF-A0A8D8KC38-F1
#
_entry.id   AF-A0A8D8KC38-F1
#
_cell.length_a   1.000
_cell.length_b   1.000
_cell.length_c   1.000
_cell.angle_alpha   90.00
_cell.angle_beta   90.00
_cell.angle_gamma   90.00
#
_symmetry.space_group_name_H-M   'P 1'
#
loop_
_entity.id
_entity.type
_entity.pdbx_description
1 polymer ?
#
loop_
_entity_poly.entity_id
_entity_poly.type
_entity_poly.pdbx_seq_one_letter_code
_entity_poly.pdbx_strand_id
1 'polypeptide(L)'
;SSDCLGQDTRMVLVNAIHFKGTWKHQFEKQRTIPMPFWISATESIDVPTMNIKKHFNYGVFEELNASALELTYSDGDLSMLILLPNERDGLPQLEEKLQSINIADLTSKMYSQEVEVALPKFKIEFDVDLKETLEKLGMGTMFTDKADFSELLEQPDPLYVSKVVHKAFIEVNEEGT
;
A
#
# COMPACT_ATOMS: atom_id res chain seq x y z
N SER A 1 -0.05 13.82 16.09
CA SER A 1 -0.39 15.18 16.53
C SER A 1 -0.97 15.08 17.93
N SER A 2 -0.48 15.89 18.86
CA SER A 2 -0.76 15.84 20.31
C SER A 2 -2.20 16.24 20.69
N ASP A 3 -3.03 16.63 19.73
CA ASP A 3 -4.42 17.06 19.92
C ASP A 3 -5.45 15.91 19.92
N CYS A 4 -5.02 14.65 19.83
CA CYS A 4 -5.95 13.52 19.72
C CYS A 4 -6.35 12.85 21.03
N LEU A 5 -5.95 13.41 22.19
CA LEU A 5 -6.25 12.87 23.52
C LEU A 5 -6.88 13.97 24.39
N GLY A 6 -8.11 13.74 24.85
CA GLY A 6 -8.84 14.63 25.78
C GLY A 6 -9.17 13.92 27.10
N GLN A 7 -9.76 14.63 28.06
CA GLN A 7 -10.17 14.07 29.36
C GLN A 7 -11.19 12.92 29.23
N ASP A 8 -11.92 12.86 28.12
CA ASP A 8 -12.91 11.81 27.81
C ASP A 8 -12.37 10.66 26.96
N THR A 9 -11.08 10.67 26.60
CA THR A 9 -10.46 9.55 25.89
C THR A 9 -10.36 8.33 26.83
N ARG A 10 -10.92 7.20 26.40
CA ARG A 10 -10.92 5.94 27.16
C ARG A 10 -9.93 4.91 26.60
N MET A 11 -9.87 4.79 25.27
CA MET A 11 -8.92 3.89 24.61
C MET A 11 -8.59 4.39 23.20
N VAL A 12 -7.31 4.31 22.81
CA VAL A 12 -6.85 4.61 21.44
C VAL A 12 -6.05 3.42 20.92
N LEU A 13 -6.38 2.95 19.73
CA LEU A 13 -5.60 1.95 19.02
C LEU A 13 -4.69 2.68 18.03
N VAL A 14 -3.38 2.45 18.14
CA VAL A 14 -2.39 2.99 17.20
C VAL A 14 -1.66 1.83 16.54
N ASN A 15 -1.69 1.79 15.21
CA ASN A 15 -0.88 0.88 14.43
C ASN A 15 0.05 1.71 13.54
N ALA A 16 1.35 1.43 13.61
CA ALA A 16 2.36 2.05 12.77
C ALA A 16 3.18 0.97 12.06
N ILE A 17 3.23 1.00 10.72
CA ILE A 17 4.02 0.05 9.93
C ILE A 17 5.10 0.81 9.16
N HIS A 18 6.33 0.35 9.33
CA HIS A 18 7.49 0.76 8.53
C HIS A 18 8.06 -0.49 7.88
N PHE A 19 7.98 -0.58 6.56
CA PHE A 19 8.60 -1.66 5.80
C PHE A 19 10.05 -1.30 5.48
N LYS A 20 10.96 -2.27 5.58
CA LYS A 20 12.33 -2.13 5.08
C LYS A 20 12.78 -3.44 4.46
N GLY A 21 13.01 -3.46 3.16
CA GLY A 21 13.44 -4.65 2.44
C GLY A 21 14.38 -4.28 1.30
N THR A 22 15.45 -5.05 1.11
CA THR A 22 16.42 -4.81 0.04
C THR A 22 15.99 -5.55 -1.22
N TRP A 23 15.93 -4.89 -2.38
CA TRP A 23 15.60 -5.56 -3.64
C TRP A 23 16.57 -6.70 -3.94
N LYS A 24 16.05 -7.86 -4.37
CA LYS A 24 16.88 -8.94 -4.93
C LYS A 24 17.65 -8.46 -6.17
N HIS A 25 17.04 -7.57 -6.93
CA HIS A 25 17.62 -6.90 -8.09
C HIS A 25 17.58 -5.39 -7.88
N GLN A 26 18.62 -4.86 -7.21
CA GLN A 26 18.76 -3.43 -6.98
C GLN A 26 18.92 -2.65 -8.29
N PHE A 27 18.38 -1.44 -8.31
CA PHE A 27 18.54 -0.51 -9.41
C PHE A 27 19.92 0.17 -9.31
N GLU A 28 20.52 0.49 -10.45
CA GLU A 28 21.76 1.25 -10.49
C GLU A 28 21.46 2.74 -10.35
N LYS A 29 21.97 3.38 -9.29
CA LYS A 29 21.76 4.83 -9.03
C LYS A 29 22.15 5.72 -10.21
N GLN A 30 23.13 5.31 -11.01
CA GLN A 30 23.58 6.06 -12.19
C GLN A 30 22.58 6.00 -13.36
N ARG A 31 21.62 5.07 -13.32
CA ARG A 31 20.55 4.91 -14.31
C ARG A 31 19.23 5.57 -13.90
N THR A 32 19.19 6.19 -12.72
CA THR A 32 18.05 7.01 -12.30
C THR A 32 18.08 8.33 -13.05
N ILE A 33 17.04 8.60 -13.84
CA ILE A 33 16.92 9.83 -14.65
C ILE A 33 15.53 10.47 -14.45
N PRO A 34 15.40 11.79 -14.61
CA PRO A 34 14.09 12.43 -14.65
C PRO A 34 13.25 11.88 -15.82
N MET A 35 12.03 11.42 -15.55
CA MET A 35 11.06 11.00 -16.57
C MET A 35 9.65 11.49 -16.21
N PRO A 36 8.77 11.71 -17.20
CA PRO A 36 7.41 12.15 -16.96
C PRO A 36 6.58 11.10 -16.21
N PHE A 37 5.98 11.51 -15.08
CA PHE A 37 4.93 10.80 -14.38
C PHE A 37 3.59 11.48 -14.64
N TRP A 38 2.65 10.75 -15.22
CA TRP A 38 1.33 11.26 -15.60
C TRP A 38 0.39 11.23 -14.40
N ILE A 39 0.02 12.41 -13.90
CA ILE A 39 -0.95 12.56 -12.80
C ILE A 39 -2.39 12.60 -13.32
N SER A 40 -2.56 12.86 -14.61
CA SER A 40 -3.83 12.75 -15.33
C SER A 40 -3.59 12.41 -16.80
N ALA A 41 -4.65 12.32 -17.60
CA ALA A 41 -4.55 12.08 -19.03
C ALA A 41 -3.70 13.14 -19.78
N THR A 42 -3.65 14.37 -19.25
CA THR A 42 -3.03 15.53 -19.92
C THR A 42 -1.88 16.16 -19.15
N GLU A 43 -1.78 15.93 -17.84
CA GLU A 43 -0.79 16.57 -16.97
C GLU A 43 0.27 15.58 -16.51
N SER A 44 1.54 16.01 -16.56
CA SER A 44 2.67 15.22 -16.10
C SER A 44 3.70 16.09 -15.39
N ILE A 45 4.44 15.46 -14.48
CA ILE A 45 5.57 16.05 -13.76
C ILE A 45 6.79 15.14 -13.94
N ASP A 46 7.98 15.71 -14.10
CA ASP A 46 9.20 14.92 -14.15
C ASP A 46 9.60 14.47 -12.74
N VAL A 47 9.80 13.17 -12.58
CA VAL A 47 10.22 12.55 -11.30
C VAL A 47 11.48 11.71 -11.49
N PRO A 48 12.33 11.56 -10.45
CA PRO A 48 13.46 10.63 -10.51
C PRO A 48 12.93 9.21 -10.73
N THR A 49 13.28 8.61 -11.85
CA THR A 49 12.78 7.30 -12.27
C THR A 49 13.94 6.34 -12.41
N MET A 50 13.88 5.27 -11.62
CA MET A 50 14.89 4.22 -11.55
C MET A 50 14.69 3.25 -12.71
N ASN A 51 15.78 2.81 -13.33
CA ASN A 51 15.72 1.95 -14.52
C ASN A 51 16.53 0.67 -14.33
N ILE A 52 15.94 -0.47 -14.67
CA ILE A 52 16.62 -1.76 -14.69
C ILE A 52 16.05 -2.64 -15.81
N LYS A 53 16.90 -3.47 -16.42
CA LYS A 53 16.48 -4.48 -17.38
C LYS A 53 16.99 -5.84 -16.91
N LYS A 54 16.08 -6.70 -16.44
CA LYS A 54 16.38 -8.03 -15.87
C LYS A 54 15.17 -8.95 -16.01
N HIS A 55 15.32 -10.20 -15.58
CA HIS A 55 14.21 -11.14 -15.52
C HIS A 55 13.37 -10.89 -14.27
N PHE A 56 12.06 -10.70 -14.46
CA PHE A 56 11.07 -10.54 -13.40
C PHE A 56 9.85 -11.39 -13.70
N ASN A 57 9.10 -11.78 -12.68
CA ASN A 57 7.76 -12.31 -12.89
C ASN A 57 6.88 -11.18 -13.39
N TYR A 58 6.30 -11.38 -14.58
CA TYR A 58 5.47 -10.39 -15.26
C TYR A 58 4.30 -11.09 -15.94
N GLY A 59 3.18 -10.37 -16.06
CA GLY A 59 1.98 -10.85 -16.75
C GLY A 59 1.16 -9.69 -17.30
N VAL A 60 0.49 -9.92 -18.42
CA VAL A 60 -0.49 -9.00 -19.00
C VAL A 60 -1.87 -9.60 -18.82
N PHE A 61 -2.80 -8.81 -18.30
CA PHE A 61 -4.14 -9.26 -17.94
C PHE A 61 -5.16 -8.43 -18.70
N GLU A 62 -5.64 -8.97 -19.82
CA GLU A 62 -6.63 -8.31 -20.70
C GLU A 62 -7.93 -8.04 -19.95
N GLU A 63 -8.36 -8.94 -19.06
CA GLU A 63 -9.55 -8.78 -18.23
C GLU A 63 -9.45 -7.52 -17.34
N LEU A 64 -8.22 -7.14 -16.96
CA LEU A 64 -7.94 -5.97 -16.14
C LEU A 64 -7.63 -4.72 -16.94
N ASN A 65 -7.29 -4.88 -18.23
CA ASN A 65 -6.63 -3.84 -19.01
C ASN A 65 -5.37 -3.32 -18.29
N ALA A 66 -4.57 -4.24 -17.73
CA ALA A 66 -3.41 -3.91 -16.92
C ALA A 66 -2.29 -4.95 -17.08
N SER A 67 -1.09 -4.54 -16.69
CA SER A 67 0.07 -5.42 -16.54
C SER A 67 0.43 -5.57 -15.06
N ALA A 68 0.98 -6.71 -14.68
CA ALA A 68 1.52 -6.94 -13.34
C ALA A 68 3.02 -7.20 -13.39
N LEU A 69 3.74 -6.64 -12.44
CA LEU A 69 5.17 -6.84 -12.23
C LEU A 69 5.43 -7.21 -10.77
N GLU A 70 6.23 -8.24 -10.54
CA GLU A 70 6.66 -8.63 -9.20
C GLU A 70 8.15 -8.32 -8.98
N LEU A 71 8.44 -7.50 -7.97
CA LEU A 71 9.77 -7.16 -7.50
C LEU A 71 10.06 -7.89 -6.18
N THR A 72 10.91 -8.90 -6.21
CA THR A 72 11.25 -9.71 -5.02
C THR A 72 12.32 -9.03 -4.15
N TYR A 73 12.21 -9.21 -2.83
CA TYR A 73 13.25 -8.79 -1.88
C TYR A 73 14.29 -9.90 -1.67
N SER A 74 15.45 -9.51 -1.14
CA SER A 74 16.61 -10.39 -0.92
C SER A 74 16.34 -11.52 0.08
N ASP A 75 15.42 -11.30 1.02
CA ASP A 75 15.08 -12.26 2.08
C ASP A 75 14.12 -13.37 1.61
N GLY A 76 13.78 -13.42 0.31
CA GLY A 76 13.13 -14.55 -0.35
C GLY A 76 11.62 -14.69 -0.15
N ASP A 77 11.08 -14.27 0.99
CA ASP A 77 9.67 -14.52 1.36
C ASP A 77 8.74 -13.33 1.08
N LEU A 78 9.27 -12.21 0.59
CA LEU A 78 8.52 -10.97 0.36
C LEU A 78 8.73 -10.46 -1.07
N SER A 79 7.68 -9.87 -1.64
CA SER A 79 7.72 -9.17 -2.92
C SER A 79 6.80 -7.95 -2.93
N MET A 80 7.10 -6.99 -3.81
CA MET A 80 6.21 -5.91 -4.18
C MET A 80 5.54 -6.28 -5.50
N LEU A 81 4.21 -6.38 -5.50
CA LEU A 81 3.40 -6.56 -6.70
C LEU A 81 2.90 -5.20 -7.17
N ILE A 82 3.24 -4.83 -8.40
CA ILE A 82 2.80 -3.59 -9.05
C ILE A 82 1.80 -3.96 -10.14
N LEU A 83 0.60 -3.38 -10.07
CA LEU A 83 -0.40 -3.45 -11.14
C LEU A 83 -0.43 -2.09 -11.84
N LEU A 84 -0.16 -2.08 -13.14
CA LEU A 84 -0.11 -0.89 -13.96
C LEU A 84 -1.22 -0.95 -15.02
N PRO A 85 -2.26 -0.10 -14.93
CA PRO A 85 -3.24 0.05 -16.00
C PRO A 85 -2.56 0.42 -17.33
N ASN A 86 -3.10 -0.08 -18.44
CA ASN A 86 -2.60 0.27 -19.77
C ASN A 86 -2.99 1.71 -20.18
N GLU A 87 -4.03 2.27 -19.56
CA GLU A 87 -4.52 3.63 -19.76
C GLU A 87 -4.04 4.56 -18.63
N ARG A 88 -3.68 5.80 -18.97
CA ARG A 88 -3.12 6.77 -18.00
C ARG A 88 -4.08 7.12 -16.86
N ASP A 89 -5.36 7.14 -17.15
CA ASP A 89 -6.47 7.39 -16.23
C ASP A 89 -7.24 6.11 -15.87
N GLY A 90 -6.65 4.93 -16.13
CA GLY A 90 -7.30 3.63 -15.94
C GLY A 90 -7.29 3.09 -14.50
N LEU A 91 -6.71 3.82 -13.55
CA LEU A 91 -6.59 3.37 -12.15
C LEU A 91 -7.96 3.15 -11.48
N PRO A 92 -8.96 4.05 -11.60
CA PRO A 92 -10.28 3.84 -10.98
C PRO A 92 -10.98 2.56 -11.47
N GLN A 93 -10.91 2.27 -12.78
CA GLN A 93 -11.51 1.07 -13.35
C GLN A 93 -10.77 -0.20 -12.92
N LEU A 94 -9.44 -0.11 -12.75
CA LEU A 94 -8.66 -1.21 -12.20
C LEU A 94 -9.05 -1.48 -10.73
N GLU A 95 -9.21 -0.44 -9.90
CA GLU A 95 -9.63 -0.57 -8.50
C GLU A 95 -11.00 -1.25 -8.34
N GLU A 96 -11.97 -0.91 -9.19
CA GLU A 96 -13.28 -1.58 -9.20
C GLU A 96 -13.16 -3.07 -9.55
N LYS A 97 -12.37 -3.42 -10.55
CA LYS A 97 -12.15 -4.82 -10.95
C LYS A 97 -11.42 -5.62 -9.86
N LEU A 98 -10.46 -4.99 -9.17
CA LEU A 98 -9.64 -5.62 -8.14
C LEU A 98 -10.45 -6.19 -6.97
N GLN A 99 -11.63 -5.65 -6.69
CA GLN A 99 -12.52 -6.17 -5.63
C GLN A 99 -12.93 -7.64 -5.83
N SER A 100 -12.94 -8.11 -7.09
CA SER A 100 -13.33 -9.46 -7.46
C SER A 100 -12.16 -10.41 -7.70
N ILE A 101 -10.93 -9.92 -7.62
CA ILE A 101 -9.73 -10.65 -8.03
C ILE A 101 -9.07 -11.31 -6.83
N ASN A 102 -8.73 -12.58 -7.00
CA ASN A 102 -7.80 -13.25 -6.12
C ASN A 102 -6.36 -12.95 -6.54
N ILE A 103 -5.63 -12.21 -5.70
CA ILE A 103 -4.23 -11.85 -5.95
C ILE A 103 -3.34 -13.09 -6.11
N ALA A 104 -3.61 -14.18 -5.39
CA ALA A 104 -2.84 -15.42 -5.53
C ALA A 104 -3.05 -16.09 -6.90
N ASP A 105 -4.28 -16.05 -7.42
CA ASP A 105 -4.57 -16.57 -8.77
C ASP A 105 -3.90 -15.68 -9.84
N LEU A 106 -3.86 -14.37 -9.62
CA LEU A 106 -3.17 -13.42 -10.51
C LEU A 106 -1.67 -13.71 -10.56
N THR A 107 -1.01 -13.82 -9.40
CA THR A 107 0.44 -14.08 -9.33
C THR A 107 0.80 -15.47 -9.88
N SER A 108 -0.08 -16.47 -9.73
CA SER A 108 0.14 -17.81 -10.31
C SER A 108 0.20 -17.84 -11.85
N LYS A 109 -0.39 -16.84 -12.51
CA LYS A 109 -0.41 -16.72 -13.98
C LYS A 109 0.80 -15.94 -14.52
N MET A 110 1.58 -15.29 -13.65
CA MET A 110 2.78 -14.55 -14.03
C MET A 110 3.94 -15.52 -14.28
N TYR A 111 4.87 -15.15 -15.16
CA TYR A 111 6.05 -15.95 -15.43
C TYR A 111 7.29 -15.07 -15.60
N SER A 112 8.44 -15.66 -15.28
CA SER A 112 9.73 -14.98 -15.36
C SER A 112 10.11 -14.71 -16.81
N GLN A 113 10.36 -13.44 -17.13
CA GLN A 113 10.76 -12.98 -18.46
C GLN A 113 11.58 -11.69 -18.35
N GLU A 114 12.36 -11.37 -19.39
CA GLU A 114 13.14 -10.13 -19.43
C GLU A 114 12.21 -8.92 -19.58
N VAL A 115 12.23 -8.02 -18.60
CA VAL A 115 11.42 -6.79 -18.57
C VAL A 115 12.34 -5.59 -18.33
N GLU A 116 12.07 -4.51 -19.06
CA GLU A 116 12.62 -3.19 -18.79
C GLU A 116 11.66 -2.45 -17.85
N VAL A 117 12.13 -2.15 -16.64
CA VAL A 117 11.34 -1.56 -15.57
C VAL A 117 11.81 -0.12 -15.36
N ALA A 118 10.87 0.81 -15.51
CA ALA A 118 11.02 2.22 -15.14
C ALA A 118 10.08 2.49 -13.95
N LEU A 119 10.65 2.69 -12.75
CA LEU A 119 9.89 2.85 -11.52
C LEU A 119 10.25 4.18 -10.85
N PRO A 120 9.28 5.08 -10.63
CA PRO A 120 9.52 6.30 -9.87
C PRO A 120 10.09 6.01 -8.48
N LYS A 121 11.06 6.82 -8.06
CA LYS A 121 11.48 6.88 -6.67
C LYS A 121 10.46 7.72 -5.91
N PHE A 122 9.87 7.16 -4.85
CA PHE A 122 8.83 7.85 -4.10
C PHE A 122 8.85 7.51 -2.62
N LYS A 123 8.21 8.38 -1.86
CA LYS A 123 7.98 8.21 -0.43
C LYS A 123 6.53 8.57 -0.14
N ILE A 124 5.81 7.67 0.52
CA ILE A 124 4.41 7.88 0.91
C ILE A 124 4.32 7.75 2.42
N GLU A 125 3.70 8.75 3.03
CA GLU A 125 3.32 8.76 4.44
C GLU A 125 1.79 8.79 4.51
N PHE A 126 1.21 7.82 5.21
CA PHE A 126 -0.23 7.71 5.43
C PHE A 126 -0.50 7.90 6.93
N ASP A 127 -1.48 8.74 7.27
CA ASP A 127 -1.97 8.96 8.63
C ASP A 127 -3.50 9.09 8.56
N VAL A 128 -4.21 8.02 8.93
CA VAL A 128 -5.67 7.97 8.83
C VAL A 128 -6.29 7.51 10.14
N ASP A 129 -7.36 8.19 10.52
CA ASP A 129 -8.30 7.70 11.52
C ASP A 129 -9.26 6.70 10.86
N LEU A 130 -9.17 5.43 11.25
CA LEU A 130 -9.97 4.36 10.69
C LEU A 130 -11.37 4.28 11.30
N LYS A 131 -11.72 5.11 12.27
CA LYS A 131 -13.02 5.04 12.96
C LYS A 131 -14.21 4.97 11.99
N GLU A 132 -14.37 5.95 11.11
CA GLU A 132 -15.50 5.99 10.16
C GLU A 132 -15.50 4.78 9.20
N THR A 133 -14.32 4.34 8.78
CA THR A 133 -14.17 3.17 7.89
C THR A 133 -14.61 1.90 8.62
N LEU A 134 -14.17 1.70 9.86
CA LEU A 134 -14.54 0.54 10.68
C LEU A 134 -16.03 0.55 11.04
N GLU A 135 -16.63 1.73 11.28
CA GLU A 135 -18.07 1.89 11.44
C GLU A 135 -18.84 1.42 10.19
N LYS A 136 -18.42 1.87 8.99
CA LYS A 136 -19.02 1.44 7.72
C LYS A 136 -18.85 -0.06 7.44
N LEU A 137 -17.80 -0.68 7.98
CA LEU A 137 -17.55 -2.12 7.89
C LEU A 137 -18.30 -2.94 8.97
N GLY A 138 -19.16 -2.31 9.78
CA GLY A 138 -20.00 -2.98 10.77
C GLY A 138 -19.38 -3.11 12.16
N MET A 139 -18.20 -2.52 12.40
CA MET A 139 -17.54 -2.52 13.71
C MET A 139 -17.93 -1.31 14.56
N GLY A 140 -19.09 -0.68 14.32
CA GLY A 140 -19.49 0.56 15.00
C GLY A 140 -19.67 0.45 16.52
N THR A 141 -20.09 -0.72 17.03
CA THR A 141 -20.35 -0.94 18.47
C THR A 141 -19.13 -0.62 19.34
N MET A 142 -17.91 -0.90 18.85
CA MET A 142 -16.66 -0.69 19.59
C MET A 142 -16.39 0.79 19.94
N PHE A 143 -17.04 1.72 19.25
CA PHE A 143 -16.89 3.17 19.44
C PHE A 143 -17.98 3.78 20.33
N THR A 144 -18.88 2.96 20.86
CA THR A 144 -20.03 3.38 21.67
C THR A 144 -19.92 2.86 23.08
N ASP A 145 -20.72 3.42 23.97
CA ASP A 145 -20.99 2.96 25.33
C ASP A 145 -21.58 1.54 25.44
N LYS A 146 -21.95 0.93 24.30
CA LYS A 146 -22.36 -0.49 24.21
C LYS A 146 -21.20 -1.44 23.92
N ALA A 147 -19.98 -0.93 23.79
CA ALA A 147 -18.80 -1.76 23.60
C ALA A 147 -18.59 -2.66 24.84
N ASP A 148 -18.31 -3.93 24.59
CA ASP A 148 -17.93 -4.87 25.64
C ASP A 148 -16.44 -5.18 25.52
N PHE A 149 -15.66 -4.50 26.36
CA PHE A 149 -14.23 -4.71 26.53
C PHE A 149 -13.90 -5.15 27.97
N SER A 150 -14.85 -5.85 28.62
CA SER A 150 -14.73 -6.26 30.02
C SER A 150 -13.53 -7.19 30.29
N GLU A 151 -13.01 -7.89 29.28
CA GLU A 151 -11.81 -8.72 29.41
C GLU A 151 -10.49 -7.91 29.39
N LEU A 152 -10.52 -6.62 29.05
CA LEU A 152 -9.30 -5.78 28.99
C LEU A 152 -8.97 -5.08 30.32
N LEU A 153 -9.93 -4.94 31.23
CA LEU A 153 -9.75 -4.26 32.52
C LEU A 153 -10.15 -5.16 33.68
N GLU A 154 -9.40 -5.11 34.78
CA GLU A 154 -9.76 -5.79 36.03
C GLU A 154 -10.95 -5.11 36.74
N GLN A 155 -11.22 -3.83 36.43
CA GLN A 155 -12.31 -3.04 36.99
C GLN A 155 -13.44 -2.87 35.98
N PRO A 156 -14.72 -2.89 36.41
CA PRO A 156 -15.90 -2.95 35.52
C PRO A 156 -16.24 -1.58 34.90
N ASP A 157 -15.26 -0.69 34.73
CA ASP A 157 -15.51 0.60 34.11
C ASP A 157 -15.86 0.42 32.63
N PRO A 158 -16.94 1.05 32.13
CA PRO A 158 -17.32 0.94 30.73
C PRO A 158 -16.23 1.55 29.85
N LEU A 159 -15.66 0.73 28.98
CA LEU A 159 -14.60 1.08 28.05
C LEU A 159 -15.14 1.07 26.62
N TYR A 160 -14.69 2.01 25.80
CA TYR A 160 -14.93 2.03 24.36
C TYR A 160 -13.72 2.60 23.64
N VAL A 161 -13.56 2.24 22.36
CA VAL A 161 -12.51 2.81 21.52
C VAL A 161 -12.90 4.23 21.17
N SER A 162 -12.07 5.18 21.58
CA SER A 162 -12.24 6.59 21.23
C SER A 162 -11.70 6.88 19.83
N LYS A 163 -10.61 6.21 19.41
CA LYS A 163 -9.94 6.45 18.13
C LYS A 163 -9.14 5.24 17.64
N VAL A 164 -9.03 5.06 16.33
CA VAL A 164 -8.13 4.09 15.70
C VAL A 164 -7.24 4.82 14.70
N VAL A 165 -5.97 5.02 15.03
CA VAL A 165 -5.01 5.71 14.18
C VAL A 165 -4.13 4.69 13.47
N HIS A 166 -4.13 4.71 12.14
CA HIS A 166 -3.24 3.91 11.32
C HIS A 166 -2.24 4.81 10.59
N LYS A 167 -0.95 4.58 10.87
CA LYS A 167 0.17 5.27 10.23
C LYS A 167 0.98 4.28 9.40
N ALA A 168 1.21 4.59 8.14
CA ALA A 168 2.05 3.76 7.28
C ALA A 168 3.11 4.62 6.59
N PHE A 169 4.31 4.06 6.47
CA PHE A 169 5.44 4.69 5.81
C PHE A 169 6.05 3.71 4.80
N ILE A 170 6.22 4.16 3.57
CA ILE A 170 6.90 3.40 2.52
C ILE A 170 7.85 4.33 1.75
N GLU A 171 9.11 3.90 1.57
CA GLU A 171 10.12 4.64 0.82
C GLU A 171 10.77 3.74 -0.23
N VAL A 172 10.33 3.88 -1.48
CA VAL A 172 10.88 3.10 -2.60
C VAL A 172 12.08 3.82 -3.20
N ASN A 173 13.23 3.14 -3.21
CA ASN A 173 14.48 3.65 -3.79
C ASN A 173 15.28 2.53 -4.50
N GLU A 174 16.49 2.86 -4.95
CA GLU A 174 17.31 1.97 -5.77
C GLU A 174 17.76 0.70 -5.03
N GLU A 175 17.92 0.79 -3.71
CA GLU A 175 18.37 -0.31 -2.85
C GLU A 175 17.20 -1.20 -2.41
N GLY A 176 16.02 -0.63 -2.23
CA GLY A 176 14.91 -1.33 -1.60
C GLY A 176 13.63 -0.51 -1.42
N THR A 177 12.82 -0.97 -0.48
CA THR A 177 11.68 -0.25 0.13
C THR A 177 11.93 -0.05 1.61
#